data_AF-W9V1B8-F1
#
_entry.id   AF-W9V1B8-F1
#
_cell.length_a   1.000
_cell.length_b   1.000
_cell.length_c   1.000
_cell.angle_alpha   90.00
_cell.angle_beta   90.00
_cell.angle_gamma   90.00
#
_symmetry.space_group_name_H-M   'P 1'
#
loop_
_entity.id
_entity.type
_entity.pdbx_description
1 polymer ?
#
loop_
_entity_poly.entity_id
_entity_poly.type
_entity_poly.pdbx_seq_one_letter_code
_entity_poly.pdbx_strand_id
1 'polypeptide(L)' 'MPNRLLQSVFRAYRSELDQQRQPLKNRKAIDAITACRFPEMGVSTYRCAQGHDTWEHYHSCRHRSCYLCAEHRRLSG' A
#
# COMPACT_ATOMS: atom_id res chain seq x y z
N MET A 1 9.67 -5.09 11.42
CA MET A 1 8.81 -4.79 10.24
C MET A 1 7.35 -4.80 10.66
N PRO A 2 6.50 -3.86 10.20
CA PRO A 2 5.08 -3.89 10.52
C PRO A 2 4.47 -5.18 9.99
N ASN A 3 3.64 -5.86 10.80
CA ASN A 3 2.98 -7.11 10.41
C ASN A 3 2.11 -6.88 9.16
N ARG A 4 2.39 -7.61 8.07
CA ARG A 4 1.69 -7.52 6.77
C ARG A 4 0.85 -8.77 6.47
N LEU A 5 0.60 -9.62 7.45
CA LEU A 5 -0.06 -10.91 7.25
C LEU A 5 -1.40 -10.76 6.50
N LEU A 6 -2.21 -9.78 6.90
CA LEU A 6 -3.49 -9.51 6.26
C LEU A 6 -3.32 -9.15 4.78
N GLN A 7 -2.43 -8.21 4.47
CA GLN A 7 -2.18 -7.77 3.10
C GLN A 7 -1.62 -8.92 2.25
N SER A 8 -0.71 -9.72 2.81
CA SER A 8 -0.13 -10.88 2.16
C SER A 8 -1.18 -11.93 1.80
N VAL A 9 -2.09 -12.25 2.72
CA VAL A 9 -3.18 -13.20 2.45
C VAL A 9 -4.09 -12.67 1.34
N PHE A 10 -4.54 -11.42 1.43
CA PHE A 10 -5.43 -10.85 0.41
C PHE A 10 -4.77 -10.73 -0.97
N ARG A 11 -3.45 -10.48 -1.05
CA ARG A 11 -2.72 -10.49 -2.34
C ARG A 11 -2.57 -11.90 -2.89
N ALA A 12 -2.26 -12.88 -2.04
CA ALA A 12 -2.07 -14.27 -2.47
C ALA A 12 -3.33 -14.85 -3.13
N TYR A 13 -4.51 -14.49 -2.65
CA TYR A 13 -5.80 -14.95 -3.16
C TYR A 13 -6.50 -13.93 -4.07
N ARG A 14 -5.78 -12.93 -4.58
CA ARG A 14 -6.40 -11.83 -5.35
C ARG A 14 -7.11 -12.36 -6.60
N SER A 15 -6.49 -13.29 -7.31
CA SER A 15 -7.05 -13.93 -8.51
C SER A 15 -8.39 -14.61 -8.25
N GLU A 16 -8.49 -15.34 -7.15
CA GLU A 16 -9.68 -16.08 -6.73
C GLU A 16 -10.77 -15.11 -6.27
N LEU A 17 -10.39 -14.08 -5.50
CA LEU A 17 -11.32 -13.04 -5.04
C LEU A 17 -11.92 -12.23 -6.21
N ASP A 18 -11.15 -11.96 -7.25
CA ASP A 18 -11.62 -11.24 -8.45
C ASP A 18 -12.60 -12.06 -9.29
N GLN A 19 -12.52 -13.39 -9.23
CA GLN A 19 -13.46 -14.30 -9.91
C GLN A 19 -14.79 -14.46 -9.17
N GLN A 20 -14.83 -14.14 -7.87
CA GLN A 20 -16.03 -14.22 -7.06
C GLN A 20 -16.92 -12.99 -7.24
N ARG A 21 -18.24 -13.20 -7.37
CA ARG A 21 -19.21 -12.08 -7.31
C ARG A 21 -19.24 -11.51 -5.90
N GLN A 22 -18.68 -10.31 -5.77
CA GLN A 22 -18.56 -9.57 -4.51
C GLN A 22 -19.36 -8.27 -4.59
N PRO A 23 -20.06 -7.85 -3.52
CA PRO A 23 -20.61 -6.50 -3.42
C PRO A 23 -19.53 -5.43 -3.65
N LEU A 24 -19.90 -4.28 -4.22
CA LEU A 24 -18.95 -3.19 -4.50
C LEU A 24 -18.14 -2.76 -3.28
N LYS A 25 -18.73 -2.79 -2.08
CA LYS A 25 -18.04 -2.47 -0.82
C LYS A 25 -16.88 -3.44 -0.54
N ASN A 26 -17.07 -4.74 -0.79
CA ASN A 26 -16.04 -5.75 -0.57
C ASN A 26 -14.89 -5.59 -1.55
N ARG A 27 -15.19 -5.35 -2.84
CA ARG A 27 -14.18 -5.08 -3.86
C ARG A 27 -13.29 -3.90 -3.48
N LYS A 28 -13.90 -2.79 -3.06
CA LYS A 28 -13.17 -1.61 -2.55
C LYS A 28 -12.32 -1.92 -1.32
N ALA A 29 -12.80 -2.78 -0.42
CA ALA A 29 -12.04 -3.20 0.75
C ALA A 29 -10.84 -4.07 0.37
N ILE A 30 -11.01 -5.03 -0.55
CA ILE A 30 -9.94 -5.87 -1.09
C ILE A 30 -8.86 -4.99 -1.73
N ASP A 31 -9.25 -4.03 -2.56
CA ASP A 31 -8.31 -3.08 -3.17
C ASP A 31 -7.56 -2.25 -2.11
N ALA A 32 -8.27 -1.73 -1.11
CA ALA A 32 -7.66 -0.95 -0.04
C ALA A 32 -6.68 -1.78 0.82
N ILE A 33 -7.03 -3.02 1.14
CA ILE A 33 -6.17 -3.93 1.92
C ILE A 33 -4.93 -4.31 1.09
N THR A 34 -5.12 -4.73 -0.16
CA THR A 34 -4.02 -5.19 -1.02
C THR A 34 -3.02 -4.09 -1.36
N ALA A 35 -3.47 -2.84 -1.49
CA ALA A 35 -2.61 -1.70 -1.78
C ALA A 35 -1.97 -1.07 -0.51
N CYS A 36 -2.48 -1.33 0.69
CA CYS A 36 -2.01 -0.65 1.90
C CYS A 36 -0.56 -1.01 2.25
N ARG A 37 0.27 0.01 2.55
CA ARG A 37 1.69 -0.12 2.95
C ARG A 37 2.54 -0.88 1.92
N PHE A 38 2.27 -0.60 0.66
CA PHE A 38 3.03 -1.06 -0.49
C PHE A 38 3.70 0.13 -1.19
N PRO A 39 4.90 -0.04 -1.78
CA PRO A 39 5.66 1.05 -2.39
C PRO A 39 4.85 1.89 -3.40
N GLU A 40 3.94 1.25 -4.12
CA GLU A 40 3.03 1.82 -5.10
C GLU A 40 2.11 2.91 -4.51
N MET A 41 1.83 2.85 -3.20
CA MET A 41 1.02 3.84 -2.48
C MET A 41 1.83 4.95 -1.82
N GLY A 42 3.15 4.91 -1.97
CA GLY A 42 4.08 5.91 -1.46
C GLY A 42 4.83 5.42 -0.22
N VAL A 43 6.15 5.37 -0.36
CA VAL A 43 7.11 5.05 0.69
C VAL A 43 8.19 6.13 0.70
N SER A 44 8.64 6.51 1.90
CA SER A 44 9.83 7.33 2.08
C SER A 44 10.95 6.47 2.62
N THR A 45 12.09 6.47 1.92
CA THR A 45 13.29 5.77 2.36
C THR A 45 14.20 6.75 3.08
N TYR A 46 14.55 6.44 4.32
CA TYR A 46 15.48 7.20 5.12
C TYR A 46 16.76 6.39 5.28
N ARG A 47 17.91 7.05 5.10
CA ARG A 47 19.22 6.44 5.27
C ARG A 47 20.04 7.28 6.22
N CYS A 48 20.71 6.64 7.17
CA CYS A 48 21.72 7.32 7.99
C CYS A 48 22.85 7.81 7.07
N ALA A 49 23.24 9.09 7.19
CA ALA A 49 24.34 9.65 6.41
C ALA A 49 25.68 8.91 6.63
N GLN A 50 25.84 8.32 7.82
CA GLN A 50 27.01 7.55 8.22
C GLN A 50 26.90 6.05 7.86
N GLY A 51 25.79 5.63 7.24
CA GLY A 51 25.63 4.27 6.70
C GLY A 51 25.17 3.19 7.68
N HIS A 52 24.83 3.54 8.92
CA HIS A 52 24.43 2.54 9.94
C HIS A 52 23.16 1.78 9.59
N ASP A 53 22.13 2.49 9.12
CA ASP A 53 20.81 1.90 8.87
C ASP A 53 20.07 2.59 7.73
N THR A 54 19.17 1.82 7.13
CA THR A 54 18.16 2.28 6.17
C THR A 54 16.79 1.80 6.62
N TRP A 55 15.80 2.68 6.65
CA TRP A 55 14.43 2.30 7.00
C TRP A 55 13.41 2.91 6.04
N GLU A 56 12.34 2.16 5.83
CA GLU A 56 11.22 2.56 5.00
C GLU A 56 10.05 3.02 5.88
N HIS A 57 9.52 4.20 5.56
CA HIS A 57 8.31 4.73 6.17
C HIS A 57 7.17 4.71 5.15
N TYR A 58 6.19 3.85 5.40
CA TYR A 58 5.00 3.74 4.58
C TYR A 58 3.95 4.72 5.07
N HIS A 59 3.45 5.56 4.16
CA HIS A 59 2.41 6.52 4.49
C HIS A 59 1.03 5.87 4.36
N SER A 60 0.07 6.37 5.14
CA SER A 60 -1.34 6.06 4.87
C SER A 60 -1.72 6.61 3.48
N CYS A 61 -2.47 5.83 2.71
CA CYS A 61 -3.02 6.30 1.44
C CYS A 61 -3.80 7.61 1.63
N ARG A 62 -3.63 8.57 0.72
CA ARG A 62 -4.18 9.95 0.78
C ARG A 62 -3.71 10.77 1.99
N HIS A 63 -2.63 10.37 2.65
CA HIS A 63 -2.02 11.23 3.66
C HIS A 63 -1.31 12.41 3.00
N ARG A 64 -1.52 13.62 3.53
CA ARG A 64 -0.93 14.86 2.98
C ARG A 64 0.60 14.87 2.96
N SER A 65 1.26 14.06 3.79
CA SER A 65 2.73 13.94 3.81
C SER A 65 3.26 12.86 2.88
N CYS A 66 2.39 12.07 2.23
CA CYS A 66 2.82 11.14 1.19
C CYS A 66 3.15 11.93 -0.07
N TYR A 67 4.39 11.82 -0.56
CA TYR A 67 4.86 12.51 -1.76
C TYR A 67 3.92 12.31 -2.97
N LEU A 68 3.53 11.06 -3.25
CA LEU A 68 2.62 10.74 -4.36
C LEU A 68 1.22 11.36 -4.18
N CYS A 69 0.71 11.38 -2.95
CA CYS A 69 -0.63 11.92 -2.65
C CYS A 69 -0.64 13.45 -2.62
N ALA A 70 0.41 14.07 -2.09
CA ALA A 70 0.58 15.52 -1.98
C ALA A 70 0.70 16.17 -3.36
N GLU A 71 1.38 15.50 -4.30
CA GLU A 71 1.58 16.02 -5.66
C GLU A 71 0.38 15.76 -6.58
N HIS A 72 -0.73 15.22 -6.07
CA HIS A 72 -1.90 14.82 -6.87
C HIS A 72 -1.58 13.91 -8.07
N ARG A 73 -0.40 13.28 -8.10
CA ARG A 73 -0.04 12.23 -9.04
C ARG A 73 -0.81 10.98 -8.66
N ARG A 74 -2.11 10.98 -8.96
CA ARG A 74 -2.87 9.74 -9.01
C ARG A 74 -2.22 8.91 -10.09
N LEU A 75 -1.65 7.76 -9.71
CA LEU A 75 -1.45 6.69 -10.66
C LEU A 75 -2.85 6.38 -11.19
N SER A 76 -3.07 6.68 -12.47
CA SER A 76 -4.29 6.33 -13.19
C SER A 76 -4.47 4.82 -13.04
N GLY A 77 -5.39 4.42 -12.18
CA GLY A 77 -5.87 3.04 -12.09
C GLY A 77 -6.84 2.75 -13.22
#